data_AF-A0A1H9KYH9-F1
#
_entry.id   AF-A0A1H9KYH9-F1
#
_cell.length_a   1.000
_cell.length_b   1.000
_cell.length_c   1.000
_cell.angle_alpha   90.00
_cell.angle_beta   90.00
_cell.angle_gamma   90.00
#
_symmetry.space_group_name_H-M   'P 1'
#
loop_
_entity.id
_entity.type
_entity.pdbx_description
1 polymer ?
#
loop_
_entity_poly.entity_id
_entity_poly.type
_entity_poly.pdbx_seq_one_letter_code
_entity_poly.pdbx_strand_id
1 'polypeptide(L)'
;MGVNQAFFDPADNRGGAGAKHARRTIVNAIFYLNKTGVQWRLLSREFPPWKTVYDRYSQWNRRGVWDWEKVMDQLDRKYRKKRHIVVDTMGNLVQVIVHAANVHDTKGGCDVLKSAAGKYPALEAFSGDAGYRGTAVEFVENTLQRKLHISKKIKDAFAVLPVRWIVERTFAWLGNFRRLSRDYEILANSTENMVRTAMIQITIASCV
;
A
#
# COMPACT_ATOMS: atom_id res chain seq x y z
N MET A 1 -2.59 -18.38 2.97
CA MET A 1 -3.07 -18.64 1.59
C MET A 1 -2.08 -18.03 0.63
N GLY A 2 -1.34 -18.90 -0.07
CA GLY A 2 -0.15 -18.56 -0.82
C GLY A 2 -0.44 -17.58 -1.95
N VAL A 3 0.54 -16.72 -2.22
CA VAL A 3 0.64 -15.95 -3.45
C VAL A 3 0.34 -16.90 -4.59
N ASN A 4 -0.82 -16.74 -5.24
CA ASN A 4 -1.26 -17.56 -6.36
C ASN A 4 -0.09 -17.79 -7.33
N GLN A 5 0.53 -18.97 -7.25
CA GLN A 5 1.66 -19.38 -8.07
C GLN A 5 1.27 -19.33 -9.56
N ALA A 6 -0.04 -19.43 -9.84
CA ALA A 6 -0.70 -19.50 -11.14
C ALA A 6 -0.44 -18.36 -12.16
N PHE A 7 0.15 -17.21 -11.79
CA PHE A 7 0.38 -16.14 -12.77
C PHE A 7 1.59 -16.42 -13.68
N PHE A 8 2.69 -16.87 -13.09
CA PHE A 8 3.89 -17.32 -13.81
C PHE A 8 3.97 -18.86 -13.90
N ASP A 9 3.05 -19.59 -13.25
CA ASP A 9 2.80 -21.01 -13.42
C ASP A 9 1.72 -21.28 -14.47
N PRO A 10 2.07 -21.55 -15.73
CA PRO A 10 1.23 -22.41 -16.52
C PRO A 10 1.38 -23.86 -16.01
N ALA A 11 0.27 -24.62 -15.99
CA ALA A 11 0.36 -26.07 -15.95
C ALA A 11 1.29 -26.54 -17.08
N ASP A 12 2.46 -27.07 -16.73
CA ASP A 12 3.37 -27.64 -17.72
C ASP A 12 2.87 -29.06 -18.00
N ASN A 13 1.97 -29.19 -18.97
CA ASN A 13 1.45 -30.49 -19.41
C ASN A 13 2.51 -31.32 -20.16
N ARG A 14 3.77 -30.86 -20.21
CA ARG A 14 4.90 -31.64 -20.72
C ARG A 14 5.44 -32.48 -19.58
N GLY A 15 5.06 -33.76 -19.57
CA GLY A 15 5.59 -34.80 -18.67
C GLY A 15 7.10 -35.02 -18.87
N GLY A 16 7.92 -34.07 -18.47
CA GLY A 16 9.38 -34.10 -18.51
C GLY A 16 9.98 -33.68 -17.17
N ALA A 17 11.23 -34.07 -16.95
CA ALA A 17 11.99 -33.78 -15.73
C ALA A 17 11.83 -32.31 -15.30
N GLY A 18 11.52 -32.10 -14.01
CA GLY A 18 11.09 -30.82 -13.46
C GLY A 18 11.96 -29.61 -13.82
N ALA A 19 11.38 -28.42 -13.74
CA ALA A 19 12.04 -27.18 -14.13
C ALA A 19 13.39 -26.99 -13.42
N LYS A 20 14.49 -26.97 -14.19
CA LYS A 20 15.88 -26.84 -13.68
C LYS A 20 16.17 -25.50 -12.97
N HIS A 21 15.47 -24.43 -13.35
CA HIS A 21 15.68 -23.09 -12.82
C HIS A 21 14.41 -22.55 -12.16
N ALA A 22 14.56 -21.96 -10.97
CA ALA A 22 13.46 -21.30 -10.29
C ALA A 22 12.89 -20.14 -11.14
N ARG A 23 11.56 -20.02 -11.20
CA ARG A 23 10.87 -19.02 -12.03
C ARG A 23 11.24 -17.59 -11.66
N ARG A 24 11.41 -17.32 -10.37
CA ARG A 24 11.88 -16.01 -9.87
C ARG A 24 13.21 -15.61 -10.51
N THR A 25 14.12 -16.56 -10.71
CA THR A 25 15.40 -16.30 -11.36
C THR A 25 15.25 -15.95 -12.84
N ILE A 26 14.31 -16.59 -13.55
CA ILE A 26 13.99 -16.25 -14.95
C ILE A 26 13.37 -14.85 -15.02
N VAL A 27 12.41 -14.52 -14.15
CA VAL A 27 11.78 -13.19 -14.10
C VAL A 27 12.81 -12.12 -13.76
N ASN A 28 13.69 -12.37 -12.79
CA ASN A 28 14.77 -11.45 -12.44
C ASN A 28 15.72 -11.21 -13.63
N ALA A 29 16.05 -12.24 -14.41
CA ALA A 29 16.88 -12.10 -15.61
C ALA A 29 16.19 -11.21 -16.67
N ILE A 30 14.88 -11.35 -16.85
CA ILE A 30 14.09 -10.50 -17.76
C ILE A 30 14.05 -9.06 -17.26
N PHE A 31 13.86 -8.84 -15.96
CA PHE A 31 13.91 -7.49 -15.39
C PHE A 31 15.29 -6.87 -15.47
N TYR A 32 16.36 -7.67 -15.32
CA TYR A 32 17.72 -7.22 -15.54
C TYR A 32 17.92 -6.75 -16.99
N LEU A 33 17.47 -7.54 -17.98
CA LEU A 33 17.51 -7.16 -19.40
C LEU A 33 16.73 -5.86 -19.65
N ASN A 34 15.50 -5.75 -19.15
CA ASN A 34 14.67 -4.55 -19.32
C ASN A 34 15.25 -3.31 -18.62
N LYS A 35 15.88 -3.48 -17.46
CA LYS A 35 16.42 -2.37 -16.68
C LYS A 35 17.75 -1.86 -17.25
N THR A 36 18.58 -2.75 -17.77
CA THR A 36 19.95 -2.44 -18.25
C THR A 36 20.03 -2.24 -19.76
N GLY A 37 19.09 -2.77 -20.54
CA GLY A 37 19.10 -2.74 -22.00
C GLY A 37 20.15 -3.66 -22.64
N VAL A 38 20.77 -4.56 -21.88
CA VAL A 38 21.80 -5.47 -22.40
C VAL A 38 21.21 -6.47 -23.40
N GLN A 39 21.98 -6.86 -24.41
CA GLN A 39 21.55 -7.87 -25.37
C GLN A 39 21.35 -9.24 -24.70
N TRP A 40 20.35 -10.01 -25.16
CA TRP A 40 20.03 -11.34 -24.63
C TRP A 40 21.25 -12.26 -24.50
N ARG A 41 22.12 -12.30 -25.52
CA ARG A 41 23.30 -13.17 -25.54
C ARG A 41 24.38 -12.79 -24.51
N LEU A 42 24.32 -11.55 -24.01
CA LEU A 42 25.24 -10.98 -23.02
C LEU A 42 24.66 -11.01 -21.60
N LEU A 43 23.58 -11.75 -21.37
CA LEU A 43 23.03 -11.97 -20.04
C LEU A 43 24.11 -12.50 -19.10
N SER A 44 24.20 -11.90 -17.90
CA SER A 44 25.17 -12.30 -16.87
C SER A 44 25.08 -13.80 -16.58
N ARG A 45 26.23 -14.42 -16.32
CA ARG A 45 26.35 -15.85 -16.00
C ARG A 45 25.70 -16.23 -14.66
N GLU A 46 25.38 -15.25 -13.82
CA GLU A 46 24.61 -15.45 -12.59
C GLU A 46 23.15 -15.85 -12.86
N PHE A 47 22.64 -15.55 -14.05
CA PHE A 47 21.30 -15.92 -14.48
C PHE A 47 21.30 -17.24 -15.28
N PRO A 48 20.12 -17.88 -15.43
CA PRO A 48 19.98 -19.04 -16.31
C PRO A 48 20.42 -18.72 -17.74
N PRO A 49 20.82 -19.74 -18.53
CA PRO A 49 21.25 -19.54 -19.91
C PRO A 49 20.26 -18.70 -20.71
N TRP A 50 20.77 -17.73 -21.48
CA TRP A 50 19.93 -16.76 -22.18
C TRP A 50 18.85 -17.41 -23.06
N LYS A 51 19.15 -18.56 -23.69
CA LYS A 51 18.20 -19.33 -24.49
C LYS A 51 17.00 -19.76 -23.65
N THR A 52 17.24 -20.32 -22.46
CA THR A 52 16.19 -20.74 -21.53
C THR A 52 15.33 -19.56 -21.07
N VAL A 53 15.97 -18.42 -20.78
CA VAL A 53 15.25 -17.20 -20.38
C VAL A 53 14.40 -16.66 -21.53
N TYR A 54 14.97 -16.60 -22.74
CA TYR A 54 14.29 -16.14 -23.94
C TYR A 54 13.12 -17.04 -24.35
N ASP A 55 13.31 -18.36 -24.34
CA ASP A 55 12.26 -19.32 -24.66
C ASP A 55 11.08 -19.18 -23.71
N ARG A 56 11.34 -18.98 -22.41
CA ARG A 56 10.30 -18.75 -21.42
C ARG A 56 9.63 -17.38 -21.62
N TYR A 57 10.40 -16.32 -21.86
CA TYR A 57 9.89 -15.00 -22.17
C TYR A 57 8.96 -15.02 -23.41
N SER A 58 9.39 -15.66 -24.50
CA SER A 58 8.63 -15.78 -25.75
C SER A 58 7.32 -16.55 -25.55
N GLN A 59 7.34 -17.64 -24.77
CA GLN A 59 6.13 -18.39 -24.41
C GLN A 59 5.16 -17.54 -23.57
N TRP A 60 5.66 -16.79 -22.60
CA TRP A 60 4.85 -15.89 -21.76
C TRP A 60 4.29 -14.72 -22.55
N ASN A 61 5.06 -14.17 -23.50
CA ASN A 61 4.62 -13.09 -24.37
C ASN A 61 3.48 -13.54 -25.30
N ARG A 62 3.61 -14.72 -25.93
CA ARG A 62 2.56 -15.32 -26.75
C ARG A 62 1.27 -15.62 -25.98
N ARG A 63 1.35 -15.81 -24.67
CA ARG A 63 0.21 -16.08 -23.78
C ARG A 63 -0.37 -14.82 -23.14
N GLY A 64 0.21 -13.63 -23.39
CA GLY A 64 -0.24 -12.39 -22.76
C GLY A 64 0.05 -12.29 -21.27
N VAL A 65 1.02 -13.05 -20.73
CA VAL A 65 1.41 -12.96 -19.31
C VAL A 65 1.97 -11.57 -18.95
N TRP A 66 2.57 -10.89 -19.94
CA TRP A 66 3.09 -9.53 -19.79
C TRP A 66 2.06 -8.44 -20.09
N ASP A 67 0.76 -8.78 -20.14
CA ASP A 67 -0.32 -7.79 -20.17
C ASP A 67 -0.27 -6.96 -18.89
N TRP A 68 0.41 -5.81 -19.00
CA TRP A 68 0.77 -4.97 -17.86
C TRP A 68 -0.46 -4.48 -17.09
N GLU A 69 -1.59 -4.28 -17.76
CA GLU A 69 -2.82 -3.84 -17.09
C GLU A 69 -3.33 -4.92 -16.14
N LYS A 70 -3.39 -6.18 -16.60
CA LYS A 70 -3.80 -7.33 -15.76
C LYS A 70 -2.79 -7.63 -14.66
N VAL A 71 -1.50 -7.55 -14.96
CA VAL A 71 -0.42 -7.71 -13.96
C VAL A 71 -0.60 -6.67 -12.86
N MET A 72 -0.76 -5.39 -13.22
CA MET A 72 -0.86 -4.30 -12.27
C MET A 72 -2.15 -4.37 -11.45
N ASP A 73 -3.30 -4.66 -12.06
CA ASP A 73 -4.57 -4.84 -11.35
C ASP A 73 -4.48 -5.98 -10.32
N GLN A 74 -3.86 -7.11 -10.66
CA GLN A 74 -3.66 -8.21 -9.71
C GLN A 74 -2.67 -7.87 -8.60
N LEU A 75 -1.57 -7.19 -8.93
CA LEU A 75 -0.60 -6.73 -7.93
C LEU A 75 -1.23 -5.69 -7.01
N ASP A 76 -2.02 -4.76 -7.53
CA ASP A 76 -2.75 -3.77 -6.73
C ASP A 76 -3.74 -4.48 -5.81
N ARG A 77 -4.58 -5.38 -6.31
CA ARG A 77 -5.53 -6.15 -5.47
C ARG A 77 -4.86 -6.90 -4.33
N LYS A 78 -3.63 -7.39 -4.54
CA LYS A 78 -2.95 -8.29 -3.62
C LYS A 78 -1.99 -7.60 -2.66
N TYR A 79 -1.26 -6.61 -3.14
CA TYR A 79 -0.17 -5.95 -2.41
C TYR A 79 -0.46 -4.50 -2.10
N ARG A 80 -1.51 -3.89 -2.65
CA ARG A 80 -1.91 -2.54 -2.25
C ARG A 80 -2.17 -2.55 -0.76
N LYS A 81 -1.65 -1.53 -0.11
CA LYS A 81 -1.88 -1.26 1.30
C LYS A 81 -2.62 0.06 1.43
N LYS A 82 -3.52 0.11 2.41
CA LYS A 82 -4.20 1.32 2.83
C LYS A 82 -3.58 1.80 4.12
N ARG A 83 -3.37 3.12 4.20
CA ARG A 83 -2.80 3.78 5.38
C ARG A 83 -3.94 4.55 6.04
N HIS A 84 -4.24 4.21 7.28
CA HIS A 84 -5.18 4.95 8.11
C HIS A 84 -4.38 5.72 9.14
N ILE A 85 -4.59 7.04 9.21
CA ILE A 85 -3.88 7.92 10.14
C ILE A 85 -4.87 8.67 11.03
N VAL A 86 -4.46 8.92 12.25
CA VAL A 86 -5.05 9.90 13.17
C VAL A 86 -4.00 10.97 13.38
N VAL A 87 -4.42 12.21 13.24
CA VAL A 87 -3.56 13.40 13.37
C VAL A 87 -4.20 14.38 14.36
N ASP A 88 -3.39 15.24 14.95
CA ASP A 88 -3.88 16.37 15.74
C ASP A 88 -4.40 17.51 14.85
N THR A 89 -4.80 18.63 15.45
CA THR A 89 -5.31 19.81 14.74
C THR A 89 -4.25 20.53 13.90
N MET A 90 -2.96 20.29 14.16
CA MET A 90 -1.84 20.84 13.39
C MET A 90 -1.40 19.91 12.26
N GLY A 91 -1.84 18.64 12.26
CA GLY A 91 -1.43 17.61 11.31
C GLY A 91 -0.27 16.74 11.81
N ASN A 92 0.11 16.83 13.08
CA ASN A 92 1.09 15.91 13.67
C ASN A 92 0.46 14.53 13.84
N LEU A 93 1.25 13.49 13.56
CA LEU A 93 0.78 12.12 13.60
C LEU A 93 0.59 11.64 15.03
N VAL A 94 -0.64 11.27 15.37
CA VAL A 94 -0.99 10.63 16.64
C VAL A 94 -0.84 9.12 16.52
N GLN A 95 -1.43 8.53 15.48
CA GLN A 95 -1.40 7.10 15.23
C GLN A 95 -1.49 6.78 13.72
N VAL A 96 -0.81 5.71 13.30
CA VAL A 96 -0.93 5.15 11.94
C VAL A 96 -1.14 3.65 12.05
N ILE A 97 -2.03 3.11 11.23
CA ILE A 97 -2.13 1.68 10.96
C ILE A 97 -2.16 1.45 9.45
N VAL A 98 -1.42 0.43 9.00
CA VAL A 98 -1.40 0.02 7.60
C VAL A 98 -2.04 -1.36 7.45
N HIS A 99 -3.06 -1.43 6.61
CA HIS A 99 -3.76 -2.68 6.30
C HIS A 99 -3.58 -3.06 4.83
N ALA A 100 -3.83 -4.32 4.51
CA ALA A 100 -4.03 -4.73 3.13
C ALA A 100 -5.26 -4.02 2.55
N ALA A 101 -5.24 -3.72 1.25
CA ALA A 101 -6.29 -2.93 0.61
C ALA A 101 -7.67 -3.62 0.55
N ASN A 102 -7.71 -4.94 0.76
CA ASN A 102 -8.95 -5.69 0.86
C ASN A 102 -9.74 -5.42 2.16
N VAL A 103 -9.16 -4.69 3.11
CA VAL A 103 -9.87 -4.22 4.31
C VAL A 103 -10.76 -3.04 3.94
N HIS A 104 -12.03 -3.13 4.31
CA HIS A 104 -12.99 -2.03 4.14
C HIS A 104 -12.57 -0.82 4.98
N ASP A 105 -12.68 0.39 4.42
CA ASP A 105 -12.14 1.60 5.04
C ASP A 105 -12.74 1.89 6.42
N THR A 106 -14.02 1.57 6.61
CA THR A 106 -14.69 1.67 7.92
C THR A 106 -14.01 0.82 8.98
N LYS A 107 -13.62 -0.42 8.64
CA LYS A 107 -12.97 -1.32 9.59
C LYS A 107 -11.55 -0.85 9.92
N GLY A 108 -10.76 -0.51 8.88
CA GLY A 108 -9.41 0.04 9.09
C GLY A 108 -9.42 1.36 9.86
N GLY A 109 -10.47 2.17 9.66
CA GLY A 109 -10.76 3.35 10.47
C GLY A 109 -10.98 3.04 11.94
N CYS A 110 -11.86 2.10 12.26
CA CYS A 110 -12.11 1.68 13.64
C CYS A 110 -10.84 1.17 14.33
N ASP A 111 -9.99 0.43 13.62
CA ASP A 111 -8.74 -0.09 14.16
C ASP A 111 -7.76 1.06 14.55
N VAL A 112 -7.59 2.07 13.68
CA VAL A 112 -6.72 3.22 14.01
C VAL A 112 -7.28 4.07 15.14
N LEU A 113 -8.61 4.27 15.18
CA LEU A 113 -9.29 5.03 16.24
C LEU A 113 -9.15 4.32 17.59
N LYS A 114 -9.34 3.00 17.62
CA LYS A 114 -9.16 2.17 18.81
C LYS A 114 -7.71 2.23 19.32
N SER A 115 -6.75 2.11 18.41
CA SER A 115 -5.33 2.18 18.76
C SER A 115 -4.95 3.55 19.31
N ALA A 116 -5.45 4.64 18.71
CA ALA A 116 -5.23 5.99 19.19
C ALA A 116 -5.83 6.22 20.58
N ALA A 117 -7.09 5.84 20.80
CA ALA A 117 -7.77 5.99 22.09
C ALA A 117 -7.10 5.16 23.21
N GLY A 118 -6.61 3.96 22.89
CA GLY A 118 -5.89 3.12 23.85
C GLY A 118 -4.53 3.69 24.23
N LYS A 119 -3.82 4.32 23.28
CA LYS A 119 -2.51 4.93 23.52
C LYS A 119 -2.61 6.29 24.20
N TYR A 120 -3.66 7.05 23.92
CA TYR A 120 -3.88 8.40 24.44
C TYR A 120 -5.24 8.49 25.16
N PRO A 121 -5.32 8.07 26.44
CA PRO A 121 -6.57 8.10 27.20
C PRO A 121 -7.19 9.49 27.34
N ALA A 122 -6.40 10.57 27.20
CA ALA A 122 -6.89 11.95 27.22
C ALA A 122 -7.62 12.37 25.93
N LEU A 123 -7.63 11.56 24.87
CA LEU A 123 -8.21 11.92 23.58
C LEU A 123 -9.74 11.85 23.58
N GLU A 124 -10.42 12.96 23.84
CA GLU A 124 -11.87 13.00 24.08
C GLU A 124 -12.75 12.75 22.84
N ALA A 125 -12.28 13.18 21.67
CA ALA A 125 -13.07 13.16 20.45
C ALA A 125 -12.21 13.05 19.19
N PHE A 126 -12.87 12.60 18.12
CA PHE A 126 -12.33 12.49 16.78
C PHE A 126 -13.16 13.31 15.81
N SER A 127 -12.57 13.65 14.66
CA SER A 127 -13.31 14.18 13.51
C SER A 127 -13.00 13.35 12.26
N GLY A 128 -14.02 13.12 11.45
CA GLY A 128 -13.93 12.29 10.24
C GLY A 128 -14.79 12.80 9.10
N ASP A 129 -14.57 12.22 7.92
CA ASP A 129 -15.38 12.48 6.74
C ASP A 129 -16.73 11.75 6.77
N ALA A 130 -17.55 11.97 5.75
CA ALA A 130 -18.87 11.33 5.63
C ALA A 130 -18.80 9.80 5.41
N GLY A 131 -17.66 9.24 5.03
CA GLY A 131 -17.45 7.80 4.84
C GLY A 131 -17.39 7.03 6.16
N TYR A 132 -17.12 7.70 7.28
CA TYR A 132 -17.14 7.11 8.62
C TYR A 132 -18.53 7.17 9.30
N ARG A 133 -19.61 7.49 8.58
CA ARG A 133 -20.97 7.46 9.14
C ARG A 133 -21.42 6.03 9.49
N GLY A 134 -22.38 5.93 10.40
CA GLY A 134 -22.96 4.65 10.83
C GLY A 134 -22.00 3.88 11.72
N THR A 135 -21.50 2.75 11.24
CA THR A 135 -20.75 1.77 12.04
C THR A 135 -19.55 2.35 12.79
N ALA A 136 -18.79 3.28 12.19
CA ALA A 136 -17.64 3.86 12.88
C ALA A 136 -18.05 4.86 13.98
N VAL A 137 -19.16 5.60 13.81
CA VAL A 137 -19.72 6.46 14.86
C VAL A 137 -20.20 5.59 16.02
N GLU A 138 -21.00 4.57 15.74
CA GLU A 138 -21.50 3.63 16.75
C GLU A 138 -20.36 2.93 17.50
N PHE A 139 -19.30 2.54 16.79
CA PHE A 139 -18.11 1.94 17.40
C PHE A 139 -17.42 2.91 18.36
N VAL A 140 -17.18 4.15 17.94
CA VAL A 140 -16.49 5.15 18.77
C VAL A 140 -17.31 5.51 20.01
N GLU A 141 -18.63 5.70 19.85
CA GLU A 141 -19.51 6.08 20.94
C GLU A 141 -19.73 4.92 21.92
N ASN A 142 -20.05 3.72 21.43
CA ASN A 142 -20.42 2.59 22.29
C ASN A 142 -19.21 1.84 22.85
N THR A 143 -18.12 1.73 22.08
CA THR A 143 -16.93 0.94 22.48
C THR A 143 -15.85 1.81 23.09
N LEU A 144 -15.53 2.96 22.49
CA LEU A 144 -14.45 3.83 22.96
C LEU A 144 -14.95 4.86 23.98
N GLN A 145 -16.26 5.03 24.12
CA GLN A 145 -16.89 6.07 24.96
C GLN A 145 -16.36 7.47 24.61
N ARG A 146 -16.13 7.74 23.31
CA ARG A 146 -15.68 9.03 22.75
C ARG A 146 -16.68 9.55 21.73
N LYS A 147 -16.48 10.79 21.27
CA LYS A 147 -17.31 11.39 20.21
C LYS A 147 -16.60 11.29 18.86
N LEU A 148 -17.35 11.00 17.79
CA LEU A 148 -16.87 11.11 16.40
C LEU A 148 -17.68 12.15 15.63
N HIS A 149 -17.08 13.32 15.40
CA HIS A 149 -17.70 14.41 14.66
C HIS A 149 -17.54 14.22 13.16
N ILE A 150 -18.65 13.96 12.48
CA ILE A 150 -18.67 13.78 11.02
C ILE A 150 -18.89 15.11 10.30
N SER A 151 -17.97 15.44 9.40
CA SER A 151 -18.09 16.60 8.52
C SER A 151 -19.25 16.42 7.52
N LYS A 152 -20.23 17.34 7.54
CA LYS A 152 -21.32 17.37 6.54
C LYS A 152 -20.87 18.13 5.29
N LYS A 153 -21.31 17.68 4.11
CA LYS A 153 -21.07 18.40 2.85
C LYS A 153 -21.96 19.64 2.84
N ILE A 154 -21.38 20.81 2.55
CA ILE A 154 -22.14 22.04 2.32
C ILE A 154 -22.72 21.94 0.90
N LYS A 155 -24.03 22.15 0.77
CA LYS A 155 -24.69 22.27 -0.53
C LYS A 155 -24.61 23.75 -0.95
N ASP A 156 -24.47 23.98 -2.24
CA ASP A 156 -24.73 25.28 -2.90
C ASP A 156 -23.62 26.36 -2.87
N ALA A 157 -22.44 26.12 -2.25
CA ALA A 157 -21.28 27.01 -2.39
C ALA A 157 -19.94 26.32 -2.05
N PHE A 158 -18.82 26.88 -2.53
CA PHE A 158 -17.50 26.56 -1.97
C PHE A 158 -17.40 27.17 -0.58
N ALA A 159 -17.16 26.33 0.43
CA ALA A 159 -16.95 26.77 1.79
C ALA A 159 -15.86 25.91 2.43
N VAL A 160 -14.91 26.58 3.10
CA VAL A 160 -13.84 25.90 3.82
C VAL A 160 -14.43 25.28 5.07
N LEU A 161 -14.49 23.95 5.11
CA LEU A 161 -14.89 23.21 6.30
C LEU A 161 -13.69 23.17 7.27
N PRO A 162 -13.85 23.68 8.51
CA PRO A 162 -12.81 23.58 9.52
C PRO A 162 -12.40 22.11 9.72
N VAL A 163 -11.11 21.87 9.96
CA VAL A 163 -10.46 20.57 10.26
C VAL A 163 -10.54 19.43 9.22
N ARG A 164 -11.43 19.49 8.23
CA ARG A 164 -11.63 18.40 7.24
C ARG A 164 -10.40 18.08 6.39
N TRP A 165 -9.63 19.09 6.03
CA TRP A 165 -8.49 18.98 5.11
C TRP A 165 -7.17 18.60 5.78
N ILE A 166 -7.13 18.52 7.12
CA ILE A 166 -5.88 18.30 7.87
C ILE A 166 -5.29 16.94 7.52
N VAL A 167 -6.12 15.88 7.47
CA VAL A 167 -5.69 14.53 7.10
C VAL A 167 -5.19 14.50 5.65
N GLU A 168 -5.93 15.10 4.72
CA GLU A 168 -5.55 15.17 3.31
C GLU A 168 -4.24 15.93 3.09
N ARG A 169 -4.07 17.08 3.77
CA ARG A 169 -2.81 17.82 3.78
C ARG A 169 -1.67 16.97 4.34
N THR A 170 -1.90 16.25 5.43
CA THR A 170 -0.87 15.40 6.04
C THR A 170 -0.43 14.32 5.05
N PHE A 171 -1.36 13.72 4.32
CA PHE A 171 -1.02 12.81 3.22
C PHE A 171 -0.25 13.50 2.10
N ALA A 172 -0.57 14.75 1.75
CA ALA A 172 0.19 15.52 0.76
C ALA A 172 1.65 15.73 1.21
N TRP A 173 1.88 16.06 2.49
CA TRP A 173 3.23 16.17 3.06
C TRP A 173 3.98 14.83 3.00
N LEU A 174 3.33 13.73 3.38
CA LEU A 174 3.90 12.38 3.28
C LEU A 174 4.22 12.00 1.83
N GLY A 175 3.47 12.53 0.85
CA GLY A 175 3.72 12.34 -0.58
C GLY A 175 5.08 12.87 -1.05
N ASN A 176 5.66 13.86 -0.37
CA ASN A 176 6.98 14.40 -0.70
C ASN A 176 8.12 13.45 -0.32
N PHE A 177 7.85 12.42 0.50
CA PHE A 177 8.85 11.42 0.86
C PHE A 177 8.90 10.35 -0.22
N ARG A 178 9.98 10.33 -1.00
CA ARG A 178 10.20 9.36 -2.10
C ARG A 178 9.97 7.90 -1.69
N ARG A 179 10.25 7.55 -0.43
CA ARG A 179 10.06 6.20 0.10
C ARG A 179 8.60 5.86 0.43
N LEU A 180 7.74 6.87 0.60
CA LEU A 180 6.30 6.69 0.84
C LEU A 180 5.46 6.82 -0.44
N SER A 181 6.03 7.34 -1.53
CA SER A 181 5.34 7.50 -2.82
C SER A 181 5.01 6.18 -3.52
N ARG A 182 5.73 5.10 -3.19
CA ARG A 182 5.43 3.73 -3.59
C ARG A 182 5.54 2.80 -2.38
N ASP A 183 4.84 1.68 -2.40
CA ASP A 183 5.00 0.67 -1.36
C ASP A 183 6.26 -0.18 -1.64
N TYR A 184 7.39 0.25 -1.08
CA TYR A 184 8.64 -0.51 -1.11
C TYR A 184 8.72 -1.55 -0.01
N GLU A 185 7.89 -1.39 1.02
CA GLU A 185 7.98 -2.17 2.24
C GLU A 185 7.19 -3.48 2.07
N ILE A 186 7.73 -4.60 2.53
CA ILE A 186 7.01 -5.88 2.44
C ILE A 186 5.98 -5.96 3.57
N LEU A 187 6.40 -5.62 4.79
CA LEU A 187 5.58 -5.74 5.99
C LEU A 187 4.84 -4.43 6.29
N ALA A 188 3.60 -4.52 6.77
CA ALA A 188 2.80 -3.37 7.18
C ALA A 188 3.48 -2.54 8.28
N ASN A 189 4.04 -3.20 9.29
CA ASN A 189 4.77 -2.54 10.38
C ASN A 189 5.98 -1.74 9.88
N SER A 190 6.65 -2.19 8.81
CA SER A 190 7.74 -1.44 8.22
C SER A 190 7.22 -0.18 7.52
N THR A 191 6.12 -0.30 6.76
CA THR A 191 5.43 0.86 6.17
C THR A 191 5.01 1.87 7.24
N GLU A 192 4.43 1.41 8.37
CA GLU A 192 4.06 2.26 9.49
C GLU A 192 5.25 3.02 10.08
N ASN A 193 6.38 2.34 10.28
CA ASN A 193 7.60 2.96 10.80
C ASN A 193 8.19 4.00 9.82
N MET A 194 8.09 3.76 8.51
CA MET A 194 8.49 4.76 7.51
C MET A 194 7.60 6.00 7.58
N VAL A 195 6.29 5.83 7.78
CA VAL A 195 5.36 6.96 8.00
C VAL A 195 5.74 7.73 9.27
N ARG A 196 5.99 7.03 10.39
CA ARG A 196 6.40 7.66 11.65
C ARG A 196 7.71 8.44 11.50
N THR A 197 8.69 7.87 10.81
CA THR A 197 9.98 8.52 10.55
C THR A 197 9.82 9.80 9.74
N ALA A 198 9.01 9.77 8.68
CA ALA A 198 8.70 10.94 7.88
C ALA A 198 8.01 12.03 8.72
N MET A 199 7.08 11.65 9.59
CA MET A 199 6.37 12.59 10.46
C MET A 199 7.28 13.23 11.50
N ILE A 200 8.23 12.49 12.09
CA ILE A 200 9.24 13.06 12.98
C ILE A 200 10.03 14.15 12.25
N GLN A 201 10.44 13.92 10.99
CA GLN A 201 11.16 14.92 10.21
C GLN A 201 10.30 16.16 9.92
N ILE A 202 9.02 15.99 9.56
CA ILE A 202 8.09 17.11 9.33
C ILE A 202 7.90 17.92 10.62
N THR A 203 7.65 17.25 11.75
CA THR A 203 7.41 17.92 13.03
C THR A 203 8.65 18.70 13.48
N ILE A 204 9.84 18.10 13.40
CA ILE A 204 11.10 18.80 13.75
C ILE A 204 11.30 20.02 12.85
N ALA A 205 11.07 19.90 11.54
CA ALA A 205 11.21 21.01 10.60
C ALA A 205 10.20 22.14 10.84
N SER A 206 9.09 21.86 11.52
CA SER A 206 8.05 22.85 11.84
C SER A 206 8.29 23.56 13.18
N CYS A 207 9.24 23.07 13.99
CA CYS A 207 9.61 23.64 15.28
C CYS A 207 10.79 24.63 15.22
N VAL A 208 11.45 24.74 14.06
CA VAL A 208 12.59 25.65 13.79
C VAL A 208 12.08 26.83 12.97
#